data_AF-A0A6J5FZ35-F1
#
_entry.id   AF-A0A6J5FZ35-F1
#
_cell.length_a   1.000
_cell.length_b   1.000
_cell.length_c   1.000
_cell.angle_alpha   90.00
_cell.angle_beta   90.00
_cell.angle_gamma   90.00
#
_symmetry.space_group_name_H-M   'P 1'
#
loop_
_entity.id
_entity.type
_entity.pdbx_description
1 polymer ?
#
loop_
_entity_poly.entity_id
_entity_poly.type
_entity_poly.pdbx_seq_one_letter_code
_entity_poly.pdbx_strand_id
1 'polypeptide(L)'
;MSNKIHGAQDPSRPHPGTITARFAWNNSVEYWEASKLPESFTFRCYDKDGNPTSRHQAAWCVPVVEVVTVSMDDNGNPVAPKEAASISNSVYGPDHTFLEHTSSAPKQPR
;
A
#
# COMPACT_ATOMS: atom_id res chain seq x y z
N MET A 1 10.41 -8.66 24.30
CA MET A 1 10.55 -7.34 23.67
C MET A 1 9.82 -7.42 22.34
N SER A 2 8.68 -6.73 22.17
CA SER A 2 7.92 -6.80 20.91
C SER A 2 8.72 -6.10 19.81
N ASN A 3 8.95 -6.81 18.71
CA ASN A 3 9.70 -6.37 17.54
C ASN A 3 8.84 -5.37 16.75
N LYS A 4 8.70 -4.14 17.27
CA LYS A 4 7.84 -3.11 16.66
C LYS A 4 8.47 -2.66 15.33
N ILE A 5 7.71 -2.80 14.24
CA ILE A 5 8.14 -2.36 12.90
C ILE A 5 8.36 -0.84 12.89
N HIS A 6 9.37 -0.39 12.14
CA HIS A 6 9.64 1.03 11.95
C HIS A 6 8.42 1.75 11.35
N GLY A 7 8.15 2.98 11.81
CA GLY A 7 6.93 3.71 11.40
C GLY A 7 5.61 3.23 12.03
N ALA A 8 5.63 2.19 12.89
CA ALA A 8 4.42 1.74 13.58
C ALA A 8 3.97 2.73 14.68
N GLN A 9 2.67 2.92 14.77
CA GLN A 9 1.99 3.76 15.76
C GLN A 9 0.99 2.97 16.60
N ASP A 10 0.56 3.58 17.70
CA ASP A 10 -0.57 3.10 18.48
C ASP A 10 -1.82 3.02 17.58
N PRO A 11 -2.60 1.92 17.60
CA PRO A 11 -3.77 1.77 16.73
C PRO A 11 -4.81 2.88 16.90
N SER A 12 -4.91 3.52 18.07
CA SER A 12 -5.83 4.64 18.29
C SER A 12 -5.42 5.93 17.60
N ARG A 13 -4.15 6.07 17.18
CA ARG A 13 -3.67 7.29 16.52
C ARG A 13 -4.25 7.42 15.10
N PRO A 14 -4.69 8.62 14.69
CA PRO A 14 -5.22 8.83 13.35
C PRO A 14 -4.13 8.66 12.28
N HIS A 15 -4.57 8.53 11.03
CA HIS A 15 -3.66 8.54 9.87
C HIS A 15 -3.02 9.93 9.73
N PRO A 16 -1.77 10.07 9.24
CA PRO A 16 -1.11 11.36 9.00
C PRO A 16 -1.74 12.24 7.91
N GLY A 17 -2.90 11.87 7.37
CA GLY A 17 -3.67 12.69 6.44
C GLY A 17 -3.60 12.28 4.97
N THR A 18 -2.39 12.14 4.41
CA THR A 18 -2.22 11.97 2.95
C THR A 18 -1.43 10.71 2.61
N ILE A 19 -1.80 10.07 1.49
CA ILE A 19 -1.09 8.97 0.84
C ILE A 19 -0.58 9.48 -0.51
N THR A 20 0.71 9.33 -0.76
CA THR A 20 1.32 9.64 -2.05
C THR A 20 1.15 8.44 -2.99
N ALA A 21 0.52 8.62 -4.14
CA ALA A 21 0.40 7.59 -5.16
C ALA A 21 1.31 7.93 -6.35
N ARG A 22 2.22 7.02 -6.70
CA ARG A 22 3.16 7.18 -7.82
C ARG A 22 2.81 6.21 -8.92
N PHE A 23 2.71 6.70 -10.15
CA PHE A 23 2.40 5.89 -11.31
C PHE A 23 3.61 5.81 -12.23
N ALA A 24 4.19 4.62 -12.36
CA ALA A 24 5.42 4.44 -13.13
C ALA A 24 5.24 4.66 -14.65
N TRP A 25 4.03 4.44 -15.17
CA TRP A 25 3.77 4.50 -16.62
C TRP A 25 3.86 5.91 -17.21
N ASN A 26 3.62 6.95 -16.41
CA ASN A 26 3.67 8.35 -16.84
C ASN A 26 4.44 9.26 -15.88
N ASN A 27 5.05 8.70 -14.83
CA ASN A 27 5.71 9.44 -13.75
C ASN A 27 4.80 10.43 -12.99
N SER A 28 3.47 10.26 -13.04
CA SER A 28 2.57 11.13 -12.29
C SER A 28 2.58 10.79 -10.80
N VAL A 29 2.37 11.82 -10.00
CA VAL A 29 2.20 11.72 -8.56
C VAL A 29 0.84 12.30 -8.20
N GLU A 30 0.04 11.53 -7.48
CA GLU A 30 -1.22 11.95 -6.89
C GLU A 30 -1.13 11.94 -5.37
N TYR A 31 -2.01 12.71 -4.74
CA TYR A 31 -2.14 12.78 -3.30
C TYR A 31 -3.56 12.40 -2.91
N TRP A 32 -3.71 11.27 -2.24
CA TRP A 32 -5.00 10.78 -1.79
C TRP A 32 -5.20 11.14 -0.32
N GLU A 33 -6.35 11.73 -0.01
CA GLU A 33 -6.76 11.93 1.38
C GLU A 33 -7.11 10.57 1.99
N ALA A 34 -6.39 10.17 3.04
CA ALA A 34 -6.61 8.89 3.70
C ALA A 34 -8.01 8.78 4.30
N SER A 35 -8.61 9.90 4.73
CA SER A 35 -10.00 9.95 5.23
C SER A 35 -11.05 9.55 4.19
N LYS A 36 -10.73 9.57 2.90
CA LYS A 36 -11.61 9.17 1.80
C LYS A 36 -11.43 7.72 1.38
N LEU A 37 -10.52 6.98 2.02
CA LEU A 37 -10.18 5.61 1.69
C LEU A 37 -10.62 4.64 2.80
N PRO A 38 -10.88 3.36 2.47
CA PRO A 38 -11.21 2.35 3.47
C PRO A 38 -10.10 2.20 4.52
N GLU A 39 -10.48 1.98 5.79
CA GLU A 39 -9.51 1.77 6.87
C GLU A 39 -8.59 0.56 6.62
N SER A 40 -9.13 -0.50 6.02
CA SER A 40 -8.36 -1.68 5.60
C SER A 40 -7.27 -1.37 4.58
N PHE A 41 -7.39 -0.25 3.86
CA PHE A 41 -6.37 0.22 2.93
C PHE A 41 -5.35 1.13 3.60
N THR A 42 -5.80 2.03 4.47
CA THR A 42 -4.96 3.10 5.05
C THR A 42 -4.02 2.63 6.15
N PHE A 43 -4.22 1.42 6.69
CA PHE A 43 -3.35 0.83 7.71
C PHE A 43 -2.96 -0.62 7.39
N ARG A 44 -1.79 -1.02 7.88
CA ARG A 44 -1.44 -2.42 8.12
C ARG A 44 -1.29 -2.62 9.63
N CYS A 45 -2.13 -3.46 10.20
CA CYS A 45 -2.27 -3.64 11.64
C CYS A 45 -1.89 -5.06 12.05
N TYR A 46 -1.26 -5.17 13.22
CA TYR A 46 -0.70 -6.43 13.68
C TYR A 46 -0.94 -6.64 15.17
N ASP A 47 -1.12 -7.90 15.58
CA ASP A 47 -1.23 -8.28 16.98
C ASP A 47 0.15 -8.22 17.69
N LYS A 48 0.18 -8.59 18.97
CA LYS A 48 1.40 -8.59 19.79
C LYS A 48 2.48 -9.56 19.29
N ASP A 49 2.07 -10.57 18.53
CA ASP A 49 2.91 -11.65 17.98
C ASP A 49 3.33 -11.35 16.53
N GLY A 50 2.83 -10.25 15.95
CA GLY A 50 3.17 -9.79 14.60
C GLY A 50 2.27 -10.36 13.51
N ASN A 51 1.14 -10.99 13.85
CA ASN A 51 0.20 -11.49 12.84
C ASN A 51 -0.73 -10.36 12.37
N PRO A 52 -1.06 -10.29 11.06
CA PRO A 52 -2.04 -9.34 10.56
C PRO A 52 -3.38 -9.47 11.27
N THR A 53 -3.95 -8.35 11.69
CA THR A 53 -5.25 -8.31 12.37
C THR A 53 -6.01 -7.03 12.07
N SER A 54 -7.28 -7.02 12.47
CA SER A 54 -8.13 -5.83 12.44
C SER A 54 -7.63 -4.78 13.44
N ARG A 55 -7.83 -3.50 13.12
CA ARG A 55 -7.29 -2.38 13.91
C ARG A 55 -7.72 -2.40 15.38
N HIS A 56 -8.95 -2.81 15.69
CA HIS A 56 -9.46 -2.85 17.07
C HIS A 56 -8.84 -3.95 17.93
N GLN A 57 -8.18 -4.95 17.31
CA GLN A 57 -7.46 -6.03 17.98
C GLN A 57 -5.94 -5.86 17.91
N ALA A 58 -5.45 -4.82 17.24
CA ALA A 58 -4.04 -4.63 16.98
C ALA A 58 -3.28 -4.17 18.23
N ALA A 59 -2.02 -4.57 18.33
CA ALA A 59 -1.08 -3.98 19.29
C ALA A 59 -0.42 -2.72 18.69
N TRP A 60 -0.30 -2.67 17.37
CA TRP A 60 0.26 -1.54 16.63
C TRP A 60 -0.18 -1.58 15.17
N CYS A 61 -0.16 -0.42 14.51
CA CYS A 61 -0.47 -0.29 13.09
C CYS A 61 0.57 0.59 12.41
N VAL A 62 0.86 0.33 11.13
CA VAL A 62 1.65 1.21 10.28
C VAL A 62 0.70 1.93 9.33
N PRO A 63 0.68 3.28 9.28
CA PRO A 63 -0.10 4.01 8.29
C PRO A 63 0.52 3.82 6.91
N VAL A 64 -0.31 3.65 5.88
CA VAL A 64 0.13 3.62 4.49
C VAL A 64 0.30 5.05 4.00
N VAL A 65 1.53 5.48 3.69
CA VAL A 65 1.81 6.85 3.27
C VAL A 65 2.25 6.96 1.82
N GLU A 66 2.65 5.85 1.20
CA GLU A 66 3.01 5.82 -0.22
C GLU A 66 2.56 4.50 -0.88
N VAL A 67 2.09 4.62 -2.13
CA VAL A 67 1.79 3.50 -3.01
C VAL A 67 2.46 3.75 -4.35
N VAL A 68 3.20 2.77 -4.84
CA VAL A 68 3.83 2.79 -6.16
C VAL A 68 3.12 1.77 -7.03
N THR A 69 2.47 2.25 -8.10
CA THR A 69 1.77 1.43 -9.08
C THR A 69 2.61 1.30 -10.34
N VAL A 70 2.84 0.06 -10.77
CA VAL A 70 3.52 -0.29 -12.01
C VAL A 70 2.57 -1.07 -12.89
N SER A 71 2.33 -0.57 -14.10
CA SER A 71 1.46 -1.19 -15.11
C SER A 71 2.25 -1.43 -16.39
N MET A 72 2.33 -2.69 -16.83
CA MET A 72 3.16 -3.12 -17.95
C MET A 72 2.35 -3.85 -19.02
N ASP A 73 2.70 -3.68 -20.29
CA ASP A 73 2.23 -4.53 -21.39
C ASP A 73 2.92 -5.92 -21.38
N ASP A 74 2.56 -6.79 -22.33
CA ASP A 74 3.15 -8.14 -22.47
C ASP A 74 4.66 -8.12 -22.82
N ASN A 75 5.18 -6.98 -23.29
CA ASN A 75 6.59 -6.81 -23.64
C ASN A 75 7.40 -6.18 -22.49
N GLY A 76 6.77 -5.86 -21.36
CA GLY A 76 7.41 -5.20 -20.22
C GLY A 76 7.56 -3.68 -20.36
N ASN A 77 6.83 -3.05 -21.28
CA ASN A 77 6.82 -1.59 -21.41
C ASN A 77 5.77 -0.98 -20.46
N PRO A 78 6.10 0.14 -19.79
CA PRO A 78 5.12 0.86 -19.00
C PRO A 78 3.98 1.40 -19.87
N VAL A 79 2.74 1.10 -19.50
CA VAL A 79 1.53 1.54 -20.22
C VAL A 79 0.44 1.97 -19.24
N ALA A 80 -0.56 2.71 -19.72
CA ALA A 80 -1.70 3.07 -18.90
C ALA A 80 -2.40 1.80 -18.33
N PRO A 81 -2.96 1.82 -17.10
CA PRO A 81 -3.54 0.63 -16.48
C PRO A 81 -4.59 -0.12 -17.31
N LYS A 82 -5.36 0.60 -18.14
CA LYS A 82 -6.38 0.02 -19.03
C LYS A 82 -5.80 -0.80 -20.19
N GLU A 83 -4.54 -0.57 -20.53
CA GLU A 83 -3.78 -1.24 -21.61
C GLU A 83 -2.80 -2.29 -21.04
N ALA A 84 -2.73 -2.42 -19.71
CA ALA A 84 -1.74 -3.23 -19.05
C ALA A 84 -2.10 -4.72 -19.07
N ALA A 85 -1.10 -5.54 -19.38
CA ALA A 85 -1.16 -6.98 -19.17
C ALA A 85 -0.95 -7.34 -17.69
N SER A 86 -0.16 -6.56 -16.96
CA SER A 86 0.02 -6.75 -15.51
C SER A 86 0.01 -5.41 -14.77
N ILE A 87 -0.50 -5.45 -13.53
CA ILE A 87 -0.47 -4.32 -12.61
C ILE A 87 0.07 -4.84 -11.29
N SER A 88 1.08 -4.15 -10.75
CA SER A 88 1.59 -4.39 -9.41
C SER A 88 1.61 -3.12 -8.58
N ASN A 89 1.45 -3.28 -7.28
CA ASN A 89 1.46 -2.21 -6.29
C ASN A 89 2.45 -2.55 -5.18
N SER A 90 3.33 -1.62 -4.88
CA SER A 90 4.15 -1.65 -3.66
C SER A 90 3.65 -0.59 -2.70
N VAL A 91 3.47 -0.97 -1.43
CA VAL A 91 2.87 -0.12 -0.40
C VAL A 91 3.89 0.14 0.70
N TYR A 92 3.99 1.40 1.12
CA TYR A 92 4.98 1.85 2.08
C TYR A 92 4.36 2.66 3.22
N GLY A 93 4.94 2.49 4.40
CA GLY A 93 4.72 3.32 5.57
C GLY A 93 5.74 4.45 5.71
N PRO A 94 5.73 5.17 6.84
CA PRO A 94 6.69 6.24 7.13
C PRO A 94 8.13 5.80 6.93
N ASP A 95 8.99 6.76 6.54
CA ASP A 95 10.41 6.55 6.22
C ASP A 95 10.64 5.47 5.15
N HIS A 96 9.68 5.33 4.23
CA HIS A 96 9.71 4.36 3.13
C HIS A 96 9.81 2.89 3.62
N THR A 97 9.19 2.60 4.76
CA THR A 97 9.08 1.24 5.31
C THR A 97 8.24 0.38 4.37
N PHE A 98 8.80 -0.66 3.77
CA PHE A 98 8.05 -1.58 2.92
C PHE A 98 7.01 -2.36 3.73
N LEU A 99 5.77 -2.40 3.26
CA LEU A 99 4.66 -3.08 3.93
C LEU A 99 4.18 -4.30 3.16
N GLU A 100 3.93 -4.14 1.86
CA GLU A 100 3.45 -5.23 1.02
C GLU A 100 3.71 -4.95 -0.47
N HIS A 101 3.68 -6.04 -1.24
CA HIS A 101 3.62 -6.00 -2.70
C HIS A 101 2.50 -6.90 -3.17
N THR A 102 1.67 -6.39 -4.08
CA THR A 102 0.60 -7.17 -4.73
C THR A 102 0.76 -7.06 -6.24
N SER A 103 0.43 -8.12 -6.96
CA SER A 103 0.45 -8.14 -8.42
C SER A 103 -0.76 -8.92 -8.92
N SER A 104 -1.44 -8.39 -9.93
CA SER A 104 -2.42 -9.13 -10.70
C SER A 104 -1.76 -9.64 -11.97
N ALA A 105 -1.77 -10.97 -12.16
CA ALA A 105 -1.45 -11.59 -13.43
C ALA A 105 -2.47 -11.15 -14.50
N PRO A 106 -2.14 -11.25 -15.81
CA PRO A 106 -3.07 -10.90 -16.87
C PRO A 106 -4.39 -11.66 -16.71
N LYS A 107 -5.51 -10.99 -17.04
CA LYS A 107 -6.74 -11.74 -17.36
C LYS A 107 -6.36 -12.69 -18.50
N GLN A 108 -6.32 -14.00 -18.23
CA GLN A 108 -6.23 -14.97 -19.31
C GLN A 108 -7.36 -14.68 -20.31
N PRO A 109 -7.09 -14.56 -21.62
CA PRO A 109 -8.14 -14.50 -22.61
C PRO A 109 -9.04 -15.73 -22.40
N ARG A 110 -10.34 -15.50 -22.25
CA ARG A 110 -11.36 -16.56 -22.23
C ARG A 110 -11.52 -17.13 -23.63
#